data_AF-A0A8S4RIE7-F1
#
_entry.id   AF-A0A8S4RIE7-F1
#
_cell.length_a   1.000
_cell.length_b   1.000
_cell.length_c   1.000
_cell.angle_alpha   90.00
_cell.angle_beta   90.00
_cell.angle_gamma   90.00
#
_symmetry.space_group_name_H-M   'P 1'
#
loop_
_entity.id
_entity.type
_entity.pdbx_description
1 polymer ?
#
loop_
_entity_poly.entity_id
_entity_poly.type
_entity_poly.pdbx_seq_one_letter_code
_entity_poly.pdbx_strand_id
1 'polypeptide(L)'
;MEAREPDECVISGAIAVALRVSRFAGFAPLRFERINGGTFRVTTSRTAAIISAIGITILRLSICTICLFDLTPAQISKGLALDSKPSILLFLTDVVLTMSVTSLGVFSGQARMKRFFRIITLIEEIKSQTAYDDSFEPRPWIVWVSILGSLFCGCSLIMFNLIVFIVRNKGKKICSQFFSGTNEIFSKTKKFETMQDENENAKIITVKSKAILHRLDGDNKSGTDNLQQLVQQSNLKNKELVHYLFLIFNIMDLVSQSEGIIFILLILGLILYIFVTVYYLALNLLFSDKSLESVLQVVCQALWLIWHSSKMLILVEPFHQLYEEMQKTKYRLNQLLYNEQSSLSRREFNSEGNIFFLDIPTFSPLGIVTLNRPLLATIAGAVATFFLIITQFNFKLNSEG
;
A
#
# COMPACT_ATOMS: atom_id res chain seq x y z
N MET A 1 -23.43 3.39 21.93
CA MET A 1 -22.21 3.38 22.78
C MET A 1 -21.04 3.07 21.86
N GLU A 2 -20.19 4.03 21.54
CA GLU A 2 -18.91 3.73 20.86
C GLU A 2 -18.05 2.90 21.81
N ALA A 3 -17.73 1.67 21.42
CA ALA A 3 -16.78 0.85 22.15
C ALA A 3 -15.44 1.61 22.21
N ARG A 4 -14.91 1.80 23.41
CA ARG A 4 -13.64 2.49 23.64
C ARG A 4 -12.54 1.77 22.86
N GLU A 5 -11.82 2.49 22.01
CA GLU A 5 -10.73 1.91 21.22
C GLU A 5 -9.66 1.31 22.14
N PRO A 6 -9.14 0.10 21.86
CA PRO A 6 -8.12 -0.52 22.68
C PRO A 6 -6.83 0.32 22.65
N ASP A 7 -6.31 0.62 23.83
CA ASP A 7 -5.06 1.37 23.98
C ASP A 7 -3.82 0.45 23.96
N GLU A 8 -4.03 -0.87 24.06
CA GLU A 8 -2.99 -1.91 24.07
C GLU A 8 -3.36 -3.12 23.22
N CYS A 9 -2.34 -3.80 22.67
CA CYS A 9 -2.47 -5.03 21.90
C CYS A 9 -1.24 -5.92 22.14
N VAL A 10 -1.41 -7.24 22.12
CA VAL A 10 -0.30 -8.21 22.22
C VAL A 10 0.00 -8.71 20.82
N ILE A 11 1.24 -8.54 20.37
CA ILE A 11 1.66 -8.96 19.02
C ILE A 11 2.94 -9.80 19.07
N SER A 12 3.11 -10.64 18.07
CA SER A 12 4.30 -11.50 17.89
C SER A 12 4.77 -11.51 16.44
N GLY A 13 5.89 -12.18 16.19
CA GLY A 13 6.31 -12.53 14.83
C GLY A 13 6.64 -11.34 13.93
N ALA A 14 6.17 -11.43 12.68
CA ALA A 14 6.41 -10.46 11.62
C ALA A 14 5.79 -9.08 11.90
N ILE A 15 4.55 -9.05 12.42
CA ILE A 15 3.84 -7.81 12.74
C ILE A 15 4.62 -7.00 13.79
N ALA A 16 5.17 -7.68 14.81
CA ALA A 16 6.00 -7.02 15.81
C ALA A 16 7.28 -6.40 15.23
N VAL A 17 7.87 -7.05 14.22
CA VAL A 17 9.02 -6.51 13.48
C VAL A 17 8.59 -5.27 12.69
N ALA A 18 7.55 -5.38 11.88
CA ALA A 18 7.11 -4.30 11.02
C ALA A 18 6.73 -3.05 11.85
N LEU A 19 6.00 -3.22 12.95
CA LEU A 19 5.67 -2.12 13.86
C LEU A 19 6.90 -1.49 14.53
N ARG A 20 7.99 -2.23 14.76
CA ARG A 20 9.24 -1.65 15.28
C ARG A 20 9.93 -0.79 14.24
N VAL A 21 9.94 -1.24 13.00
CA VAL A 21 10.51 -0.46 11.90
C VAL A 21 9.66 0.80 11.67
N SER A 22 8.34 0.66 11.63
CA SER A 22 7.38 1.78 11.56
C SER A 22 7.53 2.76 12.74
N ARG A 23 7.89 2.27 13.93
CA ARG A 23 8.22 3.11 15.09
C ARG A 23 9.52 3.88 14.87
N PHE A 24 10.55 3.24 14.34
CA PHE A 24 11.82 3.89 14.01
C PHE A 24 11.64 4.98 12.95
N ALA A 25 10.80 4.72 11.95
CA ALA A 25 10.41 5.72 10.94
C ALA A 25 9.56 6.87 11.52
N GLY A 26 9.04 6.74 12.75
CA GLY A 26 8.21 7.75 13.41
C GLY A 26 6.75 7.77 12.98
N PHE A 27 6.29 6.75 12.25
CA PHE A 27 4.88 6.60 11.86
C PHE A 27 4.03 5.89 12.91
N ALA A 28 4.65 4.97 13.65
CA ALA A 28 3.98 4.22 14.69
C ALA A 28 4.48 4.70 16.06
N PRO A 29 3.80 5.65 16.72
CA PRO A 29 4.21 6.15 18.04
C PRO A 29 3.90 5.12 19.12
N LEU A 30 4.71 4.07 19.15
CA LEU A 30 4.48 2.86 19.95
C LEU A 30 5.50 2.71 21.07
N ARG A 31 5.06 2.12 22.17
CA ARG A 31 5.90 1.57 23.22
C ARG A 31 5.78 0.06 23.20
N PHE A 32 6.92 -0.61 23.17
CA PHE A 32 7.01 -2.06 23.20
C PHE A 32 7.46 -2.50 24.58
N GLU A 33 6.74 -3.45 25.17
CA GLU A 33 7.09 -4.11 26.41
C GLU A 33 7.16 -5.61 26.14
N ARG A 34 8.29 -6.23 26.49
CA ARG A 34 8.52 -7.64 26.20
C ARG A 34 7.74 -8.48 27.20
N ILE A 35 6.89 -9.38 26.71
CA ILE A 35 6.27 -10.43 27.49
C ILE A 35 7.09 -11.72 27.29
N ASN A 36 6.92 -12.69 28.19
CA ASN A 36 7.52 -14.02 28.08
C ASN A 36 7.14 -14.70 26.75
N GLY A 37 8.09 -15.42 26.15
CA GLY A 37 7.85 -16.21 24.93
C GLY A 37 8.01 -15.46 23.60
N GLY A 38 8.62 -14.27 23.58
CA GLY A 38 8.86 -13.53 22.33
C GLY A 38 7.66 -12.75 21.81
N THR A 39 6.60 -12.65 22.63
CA THR A 39 5.46 -11.77 22.42
C THR A 39 5.75 -10.37 22.99
N PHE A 40 5.12 -9.35 22.42
CA PHE A 40 5.28 -7.97 22.83
C PHE A 40 3.92 -7.35 23.15
N ARG A 41 3.78 -6.76 24.34
CA ARG A 41 2.70 -5.82 24.63
C ARG A 41 3.06 -4.50 23.97
N VAL A 42 2.14 -4.00 23.16
CA VAL A 42 2.33 -2.78 22.41
C VAL A 42 1.25 -1.78 22.79
N THR A 43 1.69 -0.60 23.20
CA THR A 43 0.83 0.49 23.66
C THR A 43 1.11 1.76 22.86
N THR A 44 0.09 2.58 22.64
CA THR A 44 0.31 3.88 22.00
C THR A 44 1.00 4.85 22.98
N SER A 45 2.03 5.55 22.52
CA SER A 45 2.82 6.48 23.34
C SER A 45 2.68 7.91 22.84
N ARG A 46 2.07 8.77 23.67
CA ARG A 46 1.92 10.21 23.37
C ARG A 46 3.28 10.91 23.22
N THR A 47 4.25 10.55 24.06
CA THR A 47 5.61 11.13 23.98
C THR A 47 6.29 10.77 22.66
N ALA A 48 6.14 9.52 22.19
CA ALA A 48 6.70 9.11 20.90
C ALA A 48 6.02 9.85 19.73
N ALA A 49 4.71 10.10 19.81
CA ALA A 49 3.97 10.88 18.82
C ALA A 49 4.43 12.34 18.76
N ILE A 50 4.66 12.96 19.92
CA ILE A 50 5.18 14.35 19.99
C ILE A 50 6.60 14.41 19.42
N ILE A 51 7.47 13.46 19.78
CA ILE A 51 8.84 13.42 19.26
C ILE A 51 8.85 13.23 17.73
N SER A 52 8.03 12.31 17.20
CA SER A 52 7.97 12.10 15.75
C SER A 52 7.36 13.30 15.01
N ALA A 53 6.37 13.97 15.59
CA ALA A 53 5.78 15.20 15.07
C ALA A 53 6.79 16.36 15.02
N ILE A 54 7.58 16.55 16.08
CA ILE A 54 8.65 17.57 16.10
C ILE A 54 9.72 17.23 15.06
N GLY A 55 10.18 15.98 15.05
CA GLY A 55 11.21 15.50 14.12
C GLY A 55 10.82 15.69 12.66
N ILE A 56 9.60 15.29 12.28
CA ILE A 56 9.13 15.48 10.91
C ILE A 56 8.98 16.97 10.56
N THR A 57 8.52 17.81 11.50
CA THR A 57 8.35 19.25 11.26
C THR A 57 9.69 19.94 11.03
N ILE A 58 10.71 19.63 11.83
CA ILE A 58 12.08 20.15 11.62
C ILE A 58 12.61 19.71 10.26
N LEU A 59 12.46 18.43 9.91
CA LEU A 59 12.87 17.92 8.61
C LEU A 59 12.16 18.67 7.47
N ARG A 60 10.85 18.91 7.58
CA ARG A 60 10.10 19.69 6.57
C ARG A 60 10.60 21.10 6.44
N LEU A 61 10.84 21.80 7.55
CA LEU A 61 11.34 23.17 7.51
C LEU A 61 12.70 23.22 6.81
N SER A 62 13.57 22.23 7.04
CA SER A 62 14.84 22.13 6.31
C SER A 62 14.64 21.90 4.80
N ILE A 63 13.72 21.02 4.41
CA ILE A 63 13.44 20.76 3.00
C ILE A 63 12.80 21.97 2.32
N CYS A 64 11.82 22.60 2.96
CA CYS A 64 11.17 23.81 2.44
C CYS A 64 12.16 24.97 2.29
N THR A 65 13.06 25.19 3.26
CA THR A 65 14.08 26.25 3.15
C THR A 65 15.05 26.00 1.99
N ILE A 66 15.45 24.75 1.78
CA ILE A 66 16.28 24.36 0.62
C ILE A 66 15.52 24.54 -0.70
N CYS A 67 14.27 24.07 -0.79
CA CYS A 67 13.44 24.28 -1.96
C CYS A 67 13.23 25.77 -2.28
N LEU A 68 12.98 26.60 -1.26
CA LEU A 68 12.83 28.05 -1.45
C LEU A 68 14.14 28.71 -1.90
N PHE A 69 15.28 28.24 -1.39
CA PHE A 69 16.60 28.72 -1.82
C PHE A 69 16.87 28.38 -3.29
N ASP A 70 16.54 27.17 -3.72
CA ASP A 70 16.72 26.72 -5.12
C ASP A 70 15.80 27.46 -6.11
N LEU A 71 14.65 27.95 -5.64
CA LEU A 71 13.71 28.75 -6.45
C LEU A 71 14.08 30.24 -6.55
N THR A 72 15.16 30.68 -5.90
CA THR A 72 15.58 32.08 -6.01
C THR A 72 16.04 32.40 -7.44
N PRO A 73 15.70 33.59 -7.99
CA PRO A 73 16.08 33.96 -9.36
C PRO A 73 17.58 33.83 -9.65
N ALA A 74 18.41 34.08 -8.63
CA ALA A 74 19.85 33.96 -8.72
C ALA A 74 20.32 32.51 -8.95
N GLN A 75 19.62 31.50 -8.42
CA GLN A 75 19.96 30.09 -8.65
C GLN A 75 19.39 29.57 -9.96
N ILE A 76 18.17 30.01 -10.32
CA ILE A 76 17.57 29.73 -11.62
C ILE A 76 18.49 30.24 -12.74
N SER A 77 19.02 31.47 -12.62
CA SER A 77 19.94 32.04 -13.62
C SER A 77 21.27 31.28 -13.76
N LYS A 78 21.67 30.49 -12.76
CA LYS A 78 22.92 29.73 -12.77
C LYS A 78 22.78 28.34 -13.43
N GLY A 79 21.58 27.98 -13.89
CA GLY A 79 21.30 26.65 -14.44
C GLY A 79 21.52 25.51 -13.43
N LEU A 80 21.53 25.83 -12.13
CA LEU A 80 21.62 24.82 -11.06
C LEU A 80 20.25 24.25 -10.71
N ALA A 81 19.17 24.94 -11.08
CA ALA A 81 17.79 24.55 -10.78
C ALA A 81 17.01 24.38 -12.10
N LEU A 82 16.54 23.15 -12.33
CA LEU A 82 15.46 22.74 -13.26
C LEU A 82 15.30 23.67 -14.47
N ASP A 83 16.03 23.39 -15.55
CA ASP A 83 16.13 24.24 -16.75
C ASP A 83 14.80 24.52 -17.48
N SER A 84 13.72 23.81 -17.12
CA SER A 84 12.41 23.97 -17.75
C SER A 84 11.30 24.24 -16.73
N LYS A 85 10.36 25.12 -17.09
CA LYS A 85 9.10 25.36 -16.34
C LYS A 85 8.37 24.06 -15.95
N PRO A 86 8.21 23.06 -16.84
CA PRO A 86 7.56 21.80 -16.45
C PRO A 86 8.38 21.00 -15.43
N SER A 87 9.72 21.01 -15.50
CA SER A 87 10.56 20.36 -14.49
C SER A 87 10.39 20.99 -13.10
N ILE A 88 10.26 22.32 -13.01
CA ILE A 88 9.96 23.02 -11.74
C ILE A 88 8.60 22.60 -11.17
N LEU A 89 7.57 22.57 -12.01
CA LEU A 89 6.22 22.18 -11.59
C LEU A 89 6.18 20.74 -11.07
N LEU A 90 6.85 19.82 -11.76
CA LEU A 90 6.93 18.41 -11.37
C LEU A 90 7.66 18.25 -10.03
N PHE A 91 8.79 18.94 -9.86
CA PHE A 91 9.54 18.93 -8.60
C PHE A 91 8.69 19.47 -7.44
N LEU A 92 8.05 20.63 -7.61
CA LEU A 92 7.18 21.21 -6.59
C LEU A 92 6.02 20.27 -6.23
N THR A 93 5.39 19.68 -7.24
CA THR A 93 4.29 18.72 -7.03
C THR A 93 4.77 17.52 -6.22
N ASP A 94 5.96 17.00 -6.54
CA ASP A 94 6.53 15.86 -5.81
C ASP A 94 6.85 16.20 -4.35
N VAL A 95 7.49 17.36 -4.12
CA VAL A 95 7.77 17.85 -2.77
C VAL A 95 6.47 17.99 -1.98
N VAL A 96 5.46 18.66 -2.53
CA VAL A 96 4.16 18.86 -1.86
C VAL A 96 3.49 17.53 -1.55
N LEU A 97 3.47 16.60 -2.49
CA LEU A 97 2.82 15.30 -2.32
C LEU A 97 3.53 14.45 -1.27
N THR A 98 4.86 14.41 -1.31
CA THR A 98 5.68 13.70 -0.34
C THR A 98 5.55 14.29 1.05
N MET A 99 5.50 15.62 1.16
CA MET A 99 5.23 16.31 2.42
C MET A 99 3.84 15.98 2.95
N SER A 100 2.83 15.94 2.08
CA SER A 100 1.45 15.63 2.46
C SER A 100 1.31 14.21 2.99
N VAL A 101 1.83 13.21 2.28
CA VAL A 101 1.78 11.80 2.71
C VAL A 101 2.51 11.59 4.03
N THR A 102 3.72 12.13 4.15
CA THR A 102 4.47 12.00 5.41
C THR A 102 3.81 12.78 6.55
N SER A 103 3.05 13.85 6.26
CA SER A 103 2.37 14.68 7.28
C SER A 103 1.24 13.88 7.87
N LEU A 104 0.37 13.40 6.97
CA LEU A 104 -0.77 12.58 7.35
C LEU A 104 -0.27 11.34 8.08
N GLY A 105 0.72 10.63 7.55
CA GLY A 105 1.24 9.42 8.20
C GLY A 105 1.76 9.64 9.62
N VAL A 106 2.48 10.73 9.90
CA VAL A 106 3.04 11.01 11.23
C VAL A 106 1.99 11.63 12.17
N PHE A 107 1.28 12.67 11.74
CA PHE A 107 0.33 13.39 12.61
C PHE A 107 -0.92 12.57 12.92
N SER A 108 -1.39 11.73 12.00
CA SER A 108 -2.48 10.80 12.28
C SER A 108 -2.00 9.46 12.86
N GLY A 109 -0.68 9.27 13.04
CA GLY A 109 -0.08 7.99 13.42
C GLY A 109 -0.66 7.39 14.70
N GLN A 110 -0.99 8.21 15.71
CA GLN A 110 -1.61 7.70 16.95
C GLN A 110 -3.04 7.19 16.72
N ALA A 111 -3.87 7.95 16.01
CA ALA A 111 -5.24 7.54 15.71
C ALA A 111 -5.27 6.29 14.80
N ARG A 112 -4.39 6.25 13.80
CA ARG A 112 -4.19 5.09 12.92
C ARG A 112 -3.83 3.85 13.71
N MET A 113 -2.93 3.97 14.69
CA MET A 113 -2.48 2.83 15.47
C MET A 113 -3.55 2.26 16.41
N LYS A 114 -4.43 3.11 16.97
CA LYS A 114 -5.59 2.64 17.75
C LYS A 114 -6.58 1.85 16.89
N ARG A 115 -6.85 2.35 15.67
CA ARG A 115 -7.67 1.65 14.68
C ARG A 115 -7.02 0.33 14.26
N PHE A 116 -5.71 0.34 14.05
CA PHE A 116 -4.94 -0.88 13.76
C PHE A 116 -5.06 -1.91 14.89
N PHE A 117 -4.93 -1.50 16.16
CA PHE A 117 -5.15 -2.41 17.30
C PHE A 117 -6.55 -3.00 17.30
N ARG A 118 -7.58 -2.18 17.02
CA ARG A 118 -8.95 -2.68 16.87
C ARG A 118 -9.04 -3.73 15.76
N ILE A 119 -8.44 -3.48 14.60
CA ILE A 119 -8.40 -4.45 13.49
C ILE A 119 -7.74 -5.75 13.93
N ILE A 120 -6.57 -5.68 14.58
CA ILE A 120 -5.86 -6.87 15.06
C ILE A 120 -6.71 -7.65 16.06
N THR A 121 -7.36 -6.98 17.02
CA THR A 121 -8.27 -7.64 17.97
C THR A 121 -9.43 -8.35 17.25
N LEU A 122 -10.02 -7.74 16.23
CA LEU A 122 -11.07 -8.40 15.43
C LEU A 122 -10.51 -9.60 14.65
N ILE A 123 -9.30 -9.49 14.12
CA ILE A 123 -8.62 -10.59 13.41
C ILE A 123 -8.28 -11.74 14.37
N GLU A 124 -7.90 -11.44 15.61
CA GLU A 124 -7.66 -12.39 16.69
C GLU A 124 -8.95 -13.07 17.16
N GLU A 125 -10.05 -12.32 17.27
CA GLU A 125 -11.37 -12.86 17.56
C GLU A 125 -11.77 -13.92 16.52
N ILE A 126 -11.67 -13.57 15.22
CA ILE A 126 -11.90 -14.53 14.12
C ILE A 126 -11.00 -15.75 14.25
N LYS A 127 -9.71 -15.54 14.56
CA LYS A 127 -8.72 -16.62 14.67
C LYS A 127 -9.05 -17.58 15.81
N SER A 128 -9.39 -17.05 16.98
CA SER A 128 -9.69 -17.84 18.17
C SER A 128 -10.88 -18.77 17.95
N GLN A 129 -11.87 -18.33 17.18
CA GLN A 129 -13.08 -19.10 16.92
C GLN A 129 -12.93 -20.06 15.71
N THR A 130 -12.08 -19.72 14.74
CA THR A 130 -11.86 -20.55 13.54
C THR A 130 -10.82 -21.65 13.75
N ALA A 131 -10.22 -21.83 14.93
CA ALA A 131 -9.15 -22.82 15.21
C ALA A 131 -8.13 -22.89 14.06
N TYR A 132 -7.72 -21.72 13.60
CA TYR A 132 -6.81 -21.53 12.47
C TYR A 132 -5.36 -21.73 12.91
N ASP A 133 -4.58 -22.38 12.07
CA ASP A 133 -3.17 -22.68 12.34
C ASP A 133 -2.26 -21.50 11.94
N ASP A 134 -1.38 -21.11 12.86
CA ASP A 134 -0.46 -19.98 12.73
C ASP A 134 0.71 -20.20 11.76
N SER A 135 0.75 -21.36 11.12
CA SER A 135 1.80 -21.74 10.17
C SER A 135 1.92 -20.81 8.94
N PHE A 136 0.93 -19.94 8.70
CA PHE A 136 0.92 -18.98 7.59
C PHE A 136 1.45 -17.58 7.92
N GLU A 137 1.80 -17.28 9.17
CA GLU A 137 2.47 -16.01 9.46
C GLU A 137 3.81 -15.94 8.72
N PRO A 138 4.07 -14.86 7.95
CA PRO A 138 5.34 -14.72 7.27
C PRO A 138 6.47 -14.73 8.30
N ARG A 139 7.55 -15.44 7.99
CA ARG A 139 8.70 -15.49 8.89
C ARG A 139 9.28 -14.07 9.04
N PRO A 140 9.62 -13.61 10.26
CA PRO A 140 10.06 -12.23 10.48
C PRO A 140 11.26 -11.79 9.62
N TRP A 141 12.15 -12.72 9.27
CA TRP A 141 13.30 -12.43 8.42
C TRP A 141 12.90 -12.10 6.98
N ILE A 142 11.79 -12.65 6.47
CA ILE A 142 11.29 -12.35 5.12
C ILE A 142 10.85 -10.89 5.07
N VAL A 143 10.19 -10.42 6.12
CA VAL A 143 9.76 -9.02 6.26
C VAL A 143 10.99 -8.10 6.27
N TRP A 144 11.98 -8.42 7.09
CA TRP A 144 13.24 -7.67 7.15
C TRP A 144 13.96 -7.63 5.80
N VAL A 145 14.11 -8.78 5.12
CA VAL A 145 14.80 -8.85 3.83
C VAL A 145 14.04 -8.07 2.76
N SER A 146 12.71 -8.08 2.76
CA SER A 146 11.90 -7.28 1.84
C SER A 146 12.06 -5.78 2.10
N ILE A 147 11.99 -5.35 3.36
CA ILE A 147 12.18 -3.94 3.74
C ILE A 147 13.59 -3.50 3.35
N LEU A 148 14.63 -4.16 3.88
CA LEU A 148 16.03 -3.83 3.64
C LEU A 148 16.40 -3.93 2.16
N GLY A 149 15.90 -4.94 1.45
CA GLY A 149 16.09 -5.10 0.02
C GLY A 149 15.48 -3.96 -0.78
N SER A 150 14.28 -3.51 -0.40
CA SER A 150 13.63 -2.35 -1.00
C SER A 150 14.40 -1.05 -0.72
N LEU A 151 14.88 -0.86 0.52
CA LEU A 151 15.74 0.28 0.87
C LEU A 151 17.03 0.28 0.07
N PHE A 152 17.72 -0.87 0.04
CA PHE A 152 18.98 -1.04 -0.66
C PHE A 152 18.83 -0.81 -2.17
N CYS A 153 17.77 -1.33 -2.78
CA CYS A 153 17.48 -1.12 -4.20
C CYS A 153 17.23 0.37 -4.49
N GLY A 154 16.39 1.03 -3.70
CA GLY A 154 16.13 2.47 -3.84
C GLY A 154 17.40 3.32 -3.69
N CYS A 155 18.20 3.06 -2.65
CA CYS A 155 19.47 3.75 -2.44
C CYS A 155 20.46 3.48 -3.58
N SER A 156 20.54 2.26 -4.08
CA SER A 156 21.43 1.89 -5.19
C SER A 156 21.07 2.64 -6.48
N LEU A 157 19.77 2.76 -6.79
CA LEU A 157 19.31 3.55 -7.95
C LEU A 157 19.65 5.04 -7.82
N ILE A 158 19.58 5.58 -6.60
CA ILE A 158 19.88 6.99 -6.34
C ILE A 158 21.39 7.24 -6.42
N MET A 159 22.20 6.33 -5.87
CA MET A 159 23.66 6.37 -6.03
C MET A 159 24.07 6.23 -7.50
N PHE A 160 23.41 5.35 -8.26
CA PHE A 160 23.66 5.21 -9.68
C PHE A 160 23.33 6.50 -10.45
N ASN A 161 22.17 7.12 -10.16
CA ASN A 161 21.80 8.43 -10.72
C ASN A 161 22.83 9.51 -10.38
N LEU A 162 23.32 9.52 -9.14
CA LEU A 162 24.35 10.45 -8.70
C LEU A 162 25.66 10.25 -9.47
N ILE A 163 26.08 9.00 -9.69
CA ILE A 163 27.27 8.68 -10.47
C ILE A 163 27.11 9.18 -11.90
N VAL A 164 25.97 8.89 -12.54
CA VAL A 164 25.66 9.37 -13.91
C VAL A 164 25.70 10.90 -13.96
N PHE A 165 25.14 11.58 -12.96
CA PHE A 165 25.17 13.04 -12.86
C PHE A 165 26.61 13.59 -12.72
N ILE A 166 27.43 12.99 -11.84
CA ILE A 166 28.83 13.39 -11.63
C ILE A 166 29.63 13.20 -12.92
N VAL A 167 29.43 12.08 -13.62
CA VAL A 167 30.12 11.78 -14.90
C VAL A 167 29.76 12.82 -15.95
N ARG A 168 28.48 13.22 -16.05
CA ARG A 168 27.99 14.22 -17.01
C ARG A 168 28.51 15.62 -16.71
N ASN A 169 28.59 16.00 -15.44
CA ASN A 169 28.92 17.37 -15.02
C ASN A 169 30.39 17.58 -14.65
N LYS A 170 31.35 16.98 -15.37
CA LYS A 170 32.82 17.15 -15.17
C LYS A 170 33.26 18.63 -15.04
N GLY A 171 33.06 19.24 -13.87
CA GLY A 171 33.43 20.62 -13.57
C GLY A 171 32.38 21.55 -12.94
N LYS A 172 31.13 21.15 -12.66
CA LYS A 172 30.14 22.04 -11.98
C LYS A 172 29.58 21.47 -10.67
N LYS A 173 29.36 22.37 -9.69
CA LYS A 173 29.08 22.09 -8.27
C LYS A 173 27.90 21.13 -8.05
N ILE A 174 28.16 20.16 -7.17
CA ILE A 174 27.45 18.87 -6.92
C ILE A 174 26.14 19.00 -6.09
N CYS A 175 25.69 20.20 -5.70
CA CYS A 175 24.75 20.35 -4.58
C CYS A 175 23.24 20.17 -4.87
N SER A 176 22.71 20.55 -6.03
CA SER A 176 21.24 20.64 -6.20
C SER A 176 20.55 19.30 -6.51
N GLN A 177 21.15 18.42 -7.30
CA GLN A 177 20.54 17.10 -7.59
C GLN A 177 20.74 16.05 -6.49
N PHE A 178 21.81 16.16 -5.69
CA PHE A 178 22.02 15.32 -4.50
C PHE A 178 20.89 15.48 -3.47
N PHE A 179 20.28 16.67 -3.42
CA PHE A 179 19.18 16.96 -2.48
C PHE A 179 17.82 16.44 -2.96
N SER A 180 17.56 16.42 -4.26
CA SER A 180 16.39 15.73 -4.83
C SER A 180 16.44 14.23 -4.53
N GLY A 181 17.61 13.60 -4.68
CA GLY A 181 17.79 12.18 -4.39
C GLY A 181 17.68 11.82 -2.90
N THR A 182 18.12 12.67 -1.98
CA THR A 182 18.08 12.37 -0.53
C THR A 182 16.68 12.53 0.09
N ASN A 183 15.89 13.51 -0.37
CA ASN A 183 14.46 13.60 -0.01
C ASN A 183 13.64 12.43 -0.56
N GLU A 184 14.08 11.88 -1.69
CA GLU A 184 13.53 10.67 -2.30
C GLU A 184 13.93 9.40 -1.54
N ILE A 185 15.18 9.28 -1.05
CA ILE A 185 15.62 8.19 -0.13
C ILE A 185 14.77 8.17 1.14
N PHE A 186 14.61 9.31 1.81
CA PHE A 186 13.95 9.39 3.12
C PHE A 186 12.42 9.24 3.04
N SER A 187 11.80 9.57 1.89
CA SER A 187 10.38 9.35 1.66
C SER A 187 10.06 7.97 1.07
N LYS A 188 10.94 7.38 0.25
CA LYS A 188 10.72 6.06 -0.39
C LYS A 188 11.06 4.87 0.50
N THR A 189 12.00 5.02 1.44
CA THR A 189 12.24 4.03 2.50
C THR A 189 11.00 3.88 3.39
N LYS A 190 10.33 5.01 3.59
CA LYS A 190 9.24 5.20 4.53
C LYS A 190 7.86 4.78 3.96
N LYS A 191 7.59 4.98 2.67
CA LYS A 191 6.32 4.55 2.01
C LYS A 191 6.19 3.03 1.81
N PHE A 192 7.30 2.28 1.77
CA PHE A 192 7.25 0.83 1.52
C PHE A 192 6.92 0.03 2.79
N GLU A 193 7.35 0.51 3.95
CA GLU A 193 6.99 -0.08 5.26
C GLU A 193 5.49 -0.01 5.53
N THR A 194 4.83 1.11 5.19
CA THR A 194 3.36 1.22 5.31
C THR A 194 2.63 0.32 4.32
N MET A 195 3.14 0.13 3.09
CA MET A 195 2.53 -0.75 2.10
C MET A 195 2.72 -2.24 2.42
N GLN A 196 3.81 -2.60 3.10
CA GLN A 196 4.08 -4.00 3.44
C GLN A 196 3.27 -4.46 4.65
N ASP A 197 3.04 -3.60 5.66
CA ASP A 197 2.10 -3.85 6.76
C ASP A 197 0.65 -4.07 6.23
N GLU A 198 0.25 -3.35 5.18
CA GLU A 198 -1.09 -3.47 4.58
C GLU A 198 -1.22 -4.70 3.65
N ASN A 199 -0.13 -5.11 2.99
CA ASN A 199 -0.09 -6.32 2.14
C ASN A 199 -0.14 -7.61 2.99
N GLU A 200 0.48 -7.62 4.17
CA GLU A 200 0.39 -8.76 5.09
C GLU A 200 -1.03 -8.90 5.66
N ASN A 201 -1.72 -7.81 5.99
CA ASN A 201 -3.11 -7.87 6.44
C ASN A 201 -4.04 -8.45 5.38
N ALA A 202 -3.88 -8.06 4.11
CA ALA A 202 -4.66 -8.62 3.02
C ALA A 202 -4.35 -10.10 2.76
N LYS A 203 -3.08 -10.52 2.85
CA LYS A 203 -2.69 -11.94 2.76
C LYS A 203 -3.26 -12.76 3.92
N ILE A 204 -3.23 -12.24 5.14
CA ILE A 204 -3.83 -12.90 6.31
C ILE A 204 -5.33 -13.11 6.09
N ILE A 205 -6.05 -12.13 5.55
CA ILE A 205 -7.48 -12.28 5.23
C ILE A 205 -7.70 -13.30 4.10
N THR A 206 -6.83 -13.31 3.08
CA THR A 206 -6.87 -14.22 1.91
C THR A 206 -6.60 -15.70 2.28
N VAL A 207 -5.70 -15.95 3.23
CA VAL A 207 -5.46 -17.33 3.70
C VAL A 207 -6.57 -17.78 4.65
N LYS A 208 -7.18 -16.85 5.40
CA LYS A 208 -8.31 -17.14 6.29
C LYS A 208 -9.59 -17.47 5.51
N SER A 209 -9.88 -16.78 4.41
CA SER A 209 -10.98 -17.16 3.51
C SER A 209 -10.80 -18.59 2.98
N LYS A 210 -9.57 -19.00 2.63
CA LYS A 210 -9.24 -20.35 2.19
C LYS A 210 -9.44 -21.43 3.26
N ALA A 211 -9.12 -21.14 4.53
CA ALA A 211 -9.34 -22.09 5.62
C ALA A 211 -10.82 -22.32 5.91
N ILE A 212 -11.62 -21.23 5.86
CA ILE A 212 -13.07 -21.29 5.93
C ILE A 212 -13.62 -22.13 4.76
N LEU A 213 -13.11 -21.88 3.55
CA LEU A 213 -13.43 -22.64 2.34
C LEU A 213 -13.18 -24.15 2.48
N HIS A 214 -12.06 -24.54 3.09
CA HIS A 214 -11.68 -25.94 3.24
C HIS A 214 -12.57 -26.69 4.23
N ARG A 215 -13.05 -26.01 5.28
CA ARG A 215 -14.02 -26.59 6.23
C ARG A 215 -15.38 -26.84 5.58
N LEU A 216 -15.78 -25.99 4.65
CA LEU A 216 -17.03 -26.15 3.90
C LEU A 216 -17.01 -27.35 2.94
N ASP A 217 -15.84 -27.70 2.40
CA ASP A 217 -15.70 -28.80 1.42
C ASP A 217 -15.62 -30.19 2.10
N GLY A 218 -15.13 -30.24 3.35
CA GLY A 218 -14.99 -31.48 4.11
C GLY A 218 -16.31 -32.08 4.65
N ASP A 219 -17.32 -31.25 4.90
CA ASP A 219 -18.58 -31.68 5.55
C ASP A 219 -19.58 -32.34 4.57
N ASN A 220 -19.34 -32.28 3.25
CA ASN A 220 -20.27 -32.77 2.22
C ASN A 220 -20.26 -34.30 2.00
N LYS A 221 -19.49 -35.08 2.78
CA LYS A 221 -19.25 -36.52 2.53
C LYS A 221 -19.79 -37.49 3.60
N SER A 222 -20.47 -37.05 4.66
CA SER A 222 -20.87 -37.94 5.76
C SER A 222 -22.38 -38.18 5.87
N GLY A 223 -22.79 -39.41 5.46
CA GLY A 223 -23.83 -40.31 6.01
C GLY A 223 -25.13 -39.80 6.65
N THR A 224 -26.25 -40.40 6.22
CA THR A 224 -27.65 -39.93 6.30
C THR A 224 -28.49 -40.15 7.58
N ASP A 225 -27.96 -40.61 8.72
CA ASP A 225 -28.87 -41.09 9.79
C ASP A 225 -29.10 -40.16 11.00
N ASN A 226 -28.77 -38.85 10.92
CA ASN A 226 -29.12 -37.84 11.94
C ASN A 226 -29.50 -36.47 11.34
N LEU A 227 -30.39 -36.49 10.33
CA LEU A 227 -30.67 -35.33 9.46
C LEU A 227 -31.13 -34.06 10.20
N GLN A 228 -31.93 -34.19 11.26
CA GLN A 228 -32.51 -33.02 11.95
C GLN A 228 -31.52 -32.34 12.90
N GLN A 229 -30.66 -33.10 13.57
CA GLN A 229 -29.53 -32.55 14.33
C GLN A 229 -28.47 -31.93 13.42
N LEU A 230 -28.20 -32.56 12.27
CA LEU A 230 -27.28 -32.04 11.26
C LEU A 230 -27.78 -30.71 10.67
N VAL A 231 -29.08 -30.58 10.41
CA VAL A 231 -29.68 -29.32 9.92
C VAL A 231 -29.67 -28.21 10.97
N GLN A 232 -29.92 -28.54 12.24
CA GLN A 232 -29.86 -27.51 13.30
C GLN A 232 -28.41 -27.06 13.56
N GLN A 233 -27.45 -27.98 13.43
CA GLN A 233 -26.03 -27.69 13.51
C GLN A 233 -25.50 -26.94 12.27
N SER A 234 -26.02 -27.22 11.07
CA SER A 234 -25.67 -26.48 9.85
C SER A 234 -26.19 -25.04 9.90
N ASN A 235 -27.42 -24.83 10.39
CA ASN A 235 -27.98 -23.49 10.60
C ASN A 235 -27.15 -22.64 11.59
N LEU A 236 -26.65 -23.23 12.67
CA LEU A 236 -25.77 -22.53 13.61
C LEU A 236 -24.41 -22.20 13.00
N LYS A 237 -23.78 -23.17 12.30
CA LYS A 237 -22.53 -22.96 11.56
C LYS A 237 -22.67 -21.87 10.49
N ASN A 238 -23.80 -21.82 9.78
CA ASN A 238 -24.06 -20.82 8.74
C ASN A 238 -24.25 -19.43 9.34
N LYS A 239 -24.90 -19.31 10.51
CA LYS A 239 -24.98 -18.03 11.24
C LYS A 239 -23.61 -17.53 11.69
N GLU A 240 -22.74 -18.40 12.18
CA GLU A 240 -21.35 -18.05 12.51
C GLU A 240 -20.57 -17.59 11.27
N LEU A 241 -20.71 -18.30 10.14
CA LEU A 241 -20.04 -17.97 8.89
C LEU A 241 -20.43 -16.57 8.39
N VAL A 242 -21.73 -16.26 8.42
CA VAL A 242 -22.26 -14.94 8.06
C VAL A 242 -21.73 -13.87 9.02
N HIS A 243 -21.65 -14.17 10.31
CA HIS A 243 -21.08 -13.25 11.30
C HIS A 243 -19.62 -12.90 11.00
N TYR A 244 -18.77 -13.88 10.68
CA TYR A 244 -17.36 -13.62 10.30
C TYR A 244 -17.25 -12.81 9.01
N LEU A 245 -18.13 -13.05 8.04
CA LEU A 245 -18.15 -12.28 6.80
C LEU A 245 -18.45 -10.80 7.07
N PHE A 246 -19.45 -10.52 7.90
CA PHE A 246 -19.73 -9.15 8.34
C PHE A 246 -18.55 -8.52 9.10
N LEU A 247 -17.84 -9.31 9.90
CA LEU A 247 -16.66 -8.82 10.61
C LEU A 247 -15.53 -8.43 9.65
N ILE A 248 -15.30 -9.22 8.60
CA ILE A 248 -14.35 -8.90 7.54
C ILE A 248 -14.79 -7.62 6.79
N PHE A 249 -16.09 -7.48 6.49
CA PHE A 249 -16.61 -6.28 5.84
C PHE A 249 -16.41 -5.03 6.72
N ASN A 250 -16.65 -5.14 8.02
CA ASN A 250 -16.39 -4.07 8.98
C ASN A 250 -14.90 -3.70 9.03
N ILE A 251 -14.00 -4.69 9.00
CA ILE A 251 -12.55 -4.44 8.93
C ILE A 251 -12.21 -3.67 7.65
N MET A 252 -12.73 -4.08 6.51
CA MET A 252 -12.45 -3.44 5.23
C MET A 252 -12.97 -2.01 5.15
N ASP A 253 -14.19 -1.78 5.62
CA ASP A 253 -14.78 -0.44 5.70
C ASP A 253 -13.94 0.46 6.62
N LEU A 254 -13.54 -0.07 7.78
CA LEU A 254 -12.70 0.66 8.72
C LEU A 254 -11.34 1.02 8.13
N VAL A 255 -10.68 0.10 7.40
CA VAL A 255 -9.42 0.38 6.69
C VAL A 255 -9.64 1.41 5.56
N SER A 256 -10.72 1.26 4.78
CA SER A 256 -11.03 2.17 3.67
C SER A 256 -11.26 3.60 4.16
N GLN A 257 -12.02 3.76 5.24
CA GLN A 257 -12.30 5.06 5.84
C GLN A 257 -11.06 5.65 6.54
N SER A 258 -10.23 4.83 7.18
CA SER A 258 -9.09 5.34 7.94
C SER A 258 -7.87 5.67 7.09
N GLU A 259 -7.59 4.86 6.07
CA GLU A 259 -6.36 4.95 5.27
C GLU A 259 -6.62 5.44 3.85
N GLY A 260 -7.88 5.63 3.44
CA GLY A 260 -8.25 5.93 2.06
C GLY A 260 -7.53 7.15 1.47
N ILE A 261 -7.42 8.25 2.23
CA ILE A 261 -6.70 9.46 1.78
C ILE A 261 -5.22 9.17 1.54
N ILE A 262 -4.57 8.41 2.43
CA ILE A 262 -3.15 8.08 2.30
C ILE A 262 -2.96 7.21 1.05
N PHE A 263 -3.80 6.21 0.84
CA PHE A 263 -3.76 5.39 -0.38
C PHE A 263 -3.92 6.20 -1.66
N ILE A 264 -4.88 7.12 -1.71
CA ILE A 264 -5.08 7.97 -2.89
C ILE A 264 -3.84 8.82 -3.17
N LEU A 265 -3.26 9.45 -2.15
CA LEU A 265 -2.04 10.24 -2.32
C LEU A 265 -0.83 9.38 -2.72
N LEU A 266 -0.75 8.14 -2.22
CA LEU A 266 0.27 7.17 -2.63
C LEU A 266 0.14 6.81 -4.11
N ILE A 267 -1.08 6.48 -4.56
CA ILE A 267 -1.38 6.11 -5.94
C ILE A 267 -1.13 7.30 -6.88
N LEU A 268 -1.63 8.48 -6.53
CA LEU A 268 -1.42 9.70 -7.30
C LEU A 268 0.07 9.99 -7.47
N GLY A 269 0.86 9.78 -6.41
CA GLY A 269 2.31 9.96 -6.47
C GLY A 269 3.02 8.93 -7.33
N LEU A 270 2.63 7.66 -7.21
CA LEU A 270 3.19 6.61 -8.07
C LEU A 270 2.85 6.84 -9.54
N ILE A 271 1.62 7.25 -9.84
CA ILE A 271 1.20 7.64 -11.20
C ILE A 271 2.08 8.79 -11.68
N LEU A 272 2.17 9.88 -10.93
CA LEU A 272 3.00 11.04 -11.30
C LEU A 272 4.45 10.62 -11.58
N TYR A 273 5.07 9.82 -10.70
CA TYR A 273 6.44 9.35 -10.91
C TYR A 273 6.59 8.52 -12.18
N ILE A 274 5.63 7.64 -12.50
CA ILE A 274 5.67 6.84 -13.73
C ILE A 274 5.61 7.77 -14.95
N PHE A 275 4.69 8.74 -14.97
CA PHE A 275 4.58 9.71 -16.07
C PHE A 275 5.86 10.55 -16.24
N VAL A 276 6.43 11.03 -15.14
CA VAL A 276 7.69 11.80 -15.16
C VAL A 276 8.85 10.95 -15.67
N THR A 277 8.96 9.70 -15.22
CA THR A 277 10.01 8.78 -15.66
C THR A 277 9.89 8.49 -17.16
N VAL A 278 8.66 8.26 -17.65
CA VAL A 278 8.41 8.02 -19.07
C VAL A 278 8.66 9.26 -19.92
N TYR A 279 8.33 10.45 -19.43
CA TYR A 279 8.68 11.71 -20.08
C TYR A 279 10.20 11.84 -20.25
N TYR A 280 10.97 11.66 -19.18
CA TYR A 280 12.44 11.72 -19.27
C TYR A 280 13.02 10.59 -20.10
N LEU A 281 12.46 9.38 -20.03
CA LEU A 281 12.86 8.27 -20.89
C LEU A 281 12.66 8.62 -22.37
N ALA A 282 11.51 9.16 -22.74
CA ALA A 282 11.21 9.58 -24.10
C ALA A 282 12.15 10.70 -24.56
N LEU A 283 12.39 11.72 -23.74
CA LEU A 283 13.32 12.80 -24.08
C LEU A 283 14.74 12.27 -24.36
N ASN A 284 15.26 11.40 -23.49
CA ASN A 284 16.60 10.85 -23.65
C ASN A 284 16.70 9.85 -24.82
N LEU A 285 15.60 9.22 -25.21
CA LEU A 285 15.58 8.31 -26.35
C LEU A 285 15.48 9.05 -27.69
N LEU A 286 14.81 10.21 -27.69
CA LEU A 286 14.49 10.96 -28.92
C LEU A 286 15.49 12.08 -29.25
N PHE A 287 16.02 12.77 -28.24
CA PHE A 287 16.84 13.98 -28.43
C PHE A 287 18.31 13.81 -28.07
N SER A 288 18.70 12.64 -27.54
CA SER A 288 20.04 12.46 -27.00
C SER A 288 20.98 11.82 -28.02
N ASP A 289 22.19 12.36 -28.11
CA ASP A 289 23.26 11.80 -28.94
C ASP A 289 23.59 10.36 -28.50
N LYS A 290 24.19 9.56 -29.39
CA LYS A 290 24.66 8.18 -29.10
C LYS A 290 25.86 8.12 -28.12
N SER A 291 26.03 9.14 -27.28
CA SER A 291 27.03 9.19 -26.22
C SER A 291 26.75 8.15 -25.14
N LEU A 292 27.81 7.64 -24.50
CA LEU A 292 27.71 6.71 -23.38
C LEU A 292 26.83 7.25 -22.24
N GLU A 293 26.91 8.55 -21.98
CA GLU A 293 26.13 9.25 -20.93
C GLU A 293 24.63 9.15 -21.19
N SER A 294 24.21 9.33 -22.44
CA SER A 294 22.81 9.24 -22.85
C SER A 294 22.28 7.81 -22.69
N VAL A 295 23.09 6.82 -23.08
CA VAL A 295 22.74 5.39 -22.89
C VAL A 295 22.58 5.07 -21.40
N LEU A 296 23.50 5.50 -20.55
CA LEU A 296 23.41 5.28 -19.10
C LEU A 296 22.15 5.94 -18.51
N GLN A 297 21.79 7.14 -18.99
CA GLN A 297 20.58 7.83 -18.55
C GLN A 297 19.31 7.07 -18.96
N VAL A 298 19.23 6.55 -20.18
CA VAL A 298 18.11 5.70 -20.65
C VAL A 298 17.99 4.44 -19.78
N VAL A 299 19.10 3.74 -19.52
CA VAL A 299 19.10 2.56 -18.64
C VAL A 299 18.63 2.94 -17.23
N CYS A 300 19.10 4.06 -16.69
CA CYS A 300 18.68 4.54 -15.38
C CYS A 300 17.17 4.79 -15.34
N GLN A 301 16.62 5.52 -16.32
CA GLN A 301 15.18 5.81 -16.38
C GLN A 301 14.35 4.52 -16.56
N ALA A 302 14.84 3.54 -17.33
CA ALA A 302 14.18 2.24 -17.45
C ALA A 302 14.15 1.47 -16.11
N LEU A 303 15.24 1.48 -15.35
CA LEU A 303 15.29 0.87 -14.01
C LEU A 303 14.34 1.59 -13.04
N TRP A 304 14.27 2.92 -13.09
CA TRP A 304 13.30 3.69 -12.32
C TRP A 304 11.87 3.34 -12.68
N LEU A 305 11.56 3.16 -13.96
CA LEU A 305 10.23 2.79 -14.41
C LEU A 305 9.83 1.41 -13.89
N ILE A 306 10.73 0.43 -13.96
CA ILE A 306 10.53 -0.92 -13.40
C ILE A 306 10.28 -0.83 -11.88
N TRP A 307 11.10 -0.05 -11.17
CA TRP A 307 10.99 0.15 -9.74
C TRP A 307 9.67 0.81 -9.31
N HIS A 308 9.23 1.84 -10.03
CA HIS A 308 7.96 2.51 -9.75
C HIS A 308 6.76 1.62 -10.08
N SER A 309 6.84 0.86 -11.17
CA SER A 309 5.82 -0.11 -11.56
C SER A 309 5.70 -1.25 -10.55
N SER A 310 6.83 -1.76 -10.03
CA SER A 310 6.82 -2.81 -9.01
C SER A 310 6.20 -2.33 -7.70
N LYS A 311 6.44 -1.08 -7.29
CA LYS A 311 5.75 -0.47 -6.15
C LYS A 311 4.24 -0.38 -6.34
N MET A 312 3.80 0.00 -7.53
CA MET A 312 2.37 0.07 -7.84
C MET A 312 1.72 -1.33 -7.80
N LEU A 313 2.43 -2.36 -8.29
CA LEU A 313 1.99 -3.75 -8.18
C LEU A 313 1.89 -4.22 -6.72
N ILE A 314 2.92 -3.97 -5.92
CA ILE A 314 2.96 -4.35 -4.50
C ILE A 314 1.85 -3.67 -3.71
N LEU A 315 1.49 -2.44 -4.08
CA LEU A 315 0.38 -1.71 -3.48
C LEU A 315 -0.98 -2.29 -3.86
N VAL A 316 -1.22 -2.60 -5.14
CA VAL A 316 -2.55 -3.00 -5.65
C VAL A 316 -2.85 -4.49 -5.47
N GLU A 317 -1.84 -5.35 -5.59
CA GLU A 317 -2.00 -6.81 -5.54
C GLU A 317 -2.70 -7.33 -4.26
N PRO A 318 -2.38 -6.88 -3.03
CA PRO A 318 -3.09 -7.33 -1.83
C PRO A 318 -4.60 -7.07 -1.89
N PHE A 319 -5.01 -5.88 -2.34
CA PHE A 319 -6.43 -5.53 -2.45
C PHE A 319 -7.13 -6.36 -3.52
N HIS A 320 -6.44 -6.65 -4.61
CA HIS A 320 -6.97 -7.52 -5.65
C HIS A 320 -7.16 -8.96 -5.15
N GLN A 321 -6.18 -9.52 -4.45
CA GLN A 321 -6.28 -10.86 -3.87
C GLN A 321 -7.42 -10.94 -2.85
N LEU A 322 -7.54 -9.93 -1.98
CA LEU A 322 -8.65 -9.82 -1.04
C LEU A 322 -10.00 -9.79 -1.76
N TYR A 323 -10.14 -8.96 -2.79
CA TYR A 323 -11.35 -8.89 -3.60
C TYR A 323 -11.70 -10.24 -4.26
N GLU A 324 -10.74 -10.92 -4.87
CA GLU A 324 -10.98 -12.23 -5.48
C GLU A 324 -11.43 -13.27 -4.46
N GLU A 325 -10.79 -13.31 -3.29
CA GLU A 325 -11.17 -14.25 -2.23
C GLU A 325 -12.55 -13.97 -1.65
N MET A 326 -12.94 -12.70 -1.53
CA MET A 326 -14.29 -12.35 -1.13
C MET A 326 -15.33 -12.76 -2.17
N GLN A 327 -15.03 -12.59 -3.46
CA GLN A 327 -15.91 -13.04 -4.54
C GLN A 327 -16.09 -14.57 -4.51
N LYS A 328 -15.00 -15.32 -4.32
CA LYS A 328 -15.07 -16.78 -4.16
C LYS A 328 -15.89 -17.17 -2.93
N THR A 329 -15.70 -16.46 -1.82
CA THR A 329 -16.44 -16.71 -0.57
C THR A 329 -17.93 -16.44 -0.75
N LYS A 330 -18.31 -15.32 -1.38
CA LYS A 330 -19.71 -15.01 -1.72
C LYS A 330 -20.33 -16.07 -2.62
N TYR A 331 -19.61 -16.48 -3.67
CA TYR A 331 -20.11 -17.51 -4.58
C TYR A 331 -20.41 -18.82 -3.84
N ARG A 332 -19.50 -19.28 -2.98
CA ARG A 332 -19.70 -20.50 -2.19
C ARG A 332 -20.79 -20.35 -1.14
N LEU A 333 -20.86 -19.20 -0.47
CA LEU A 333 -21.93 -18.91 0.47
C LEU A 333 -23.29 -18.96 -0.24
N ASN A 334 -23.41 -18.33 -1.41
CA ASN A 334 -24.64 -18.37 -2.21
C ASN A 334 -25.00 -19.80 -2.63
N GLN A 335 -24.03 -20.65 -2.98
CA GLN A 335 -24.28 -22.06 -3.29
C GLN A 335 -24.77 -22.85 -2.07
N LEU A 336 -24.17 -22.64 -0.89
CA LEU A 336 -24.60 -23.30 0.35
C LEU A 336 -26.01 -22.88 0.74
N LEU A 337 -26.30 -21.58 0.68
CA LEU A 337 -27.63 -21.05 0.96
C LEU A 337 -28.68 -21.58 -0.03
N TYR A 338 -28.35 -21.65 -1.32
CA TYR A 338 -29.25 -22.19 -2.34
C TYR A 338 -29.56 -23.68 -2.13
N ASN A 339 -28.55 -24.47 -1.76
CA ASN A 339 -28.71 -25.90 -1.52
C ASN A 339 -29.55 -26.19 -0.26
N GLU A 340 -29.37 -25.44 0.83
CA GLU A 340 -30.18 -25.60 2.04
C GLU A 340 -31.64 -25.19 1.83
N GLN A 341 -31.89 -24.17 1.00
CA GLN A 341 -33.23 -23.65 0.69
C GLN A 341 -34.16 -24.68 0.01
N SER A 342 -33.61 -25.78 -0.51
CA SER A 342 -34.38 -26.90 -1.06
C SER A 342 -35.06 -27.78 0.00
N SER A 343 -34.63 -27.71 1.28
CA SER A 343 -35.04 -28.67 2.31
C SER A 343 -35.93 -28.09 3.43
N LEU A 344 -35.82 -26.80 3.77
CA LEU A 344 -36.60 -26.20 4.86
C LEU A 344 -37.04 -24.77 4.54
N SER A 345 -38.36 -24.64 4.34
CA SER A 345 -39.17 -23.43 4.43
C SER A 345 -38.64 -22.15 3.76
N ARG A 346 -39.06 -21.96 2.50
CA ARG A 346 -38.97 -20.73 1.68
C ARG A 346 -39.55 -19.45 2.33
N ARG A 347 -40.15 -19.54 3.53
CA ARG A 347 -40.92 -18.45 4.16
C ARG A 347 -40.17 -17.64 5.21
N GLU A 348 -39.22 -18.21 5.96
CA GLU A 348 -38.45 -17.48 6.97
C GLU A 348 -37.28 -16.70 6.33
N PHE A 349 -36.60 -17.32 5.36
CA PHE A 349 -35.47 -16.71 4.65
C PHE A 349 -35.85 -15.52 3.74
N ASN A 350 -37.11 -15.42 3.33
CA ASN A 350 -37.59 -14.27 2.53
C ASN A 350 -37.78 -12.99 3.37
N SER A 351 -37.85 -13.08 4.71
CA SER A 351 -37.92 -11.91 5.58
C SER A 351 -36.54 -11.37 5.99
N GLU A 352 -35.50 -12.21 5.94
CA GLU A 352 -34.08 -11.85 6.12
C GLU A 352 -33.29 -11.83 4.80
N GLY A 353 -33.99 -11.93 3.65
CA GLY A 353 -33.47 -12.12 2.29
C GLY A 353 -32.55 -11.02 1.73
N ASN A 354 -32.17 -10.02 2.53
CA ASN A 354 -31.17 -9.03 2.16
C ASN A 354 -29.73 -9.57 2.19
N ILE A 355 -29.48 -10.73 2.79
CA ILE A 355 -28.13 -11.34 2.80
C ILE A 355 -27.68 -11.74 1.39
N PHE A 356 -28.61 -12.13 0.49
CA PHE A 356 -28.30 -12.49 -0.90
C PHE A 356 -27.88 -11.30 -1.77
N PHE A 357 -28.22 -10.07 -1.36
CA PHE A 357 -27.89 -8.81 -2.04
C PHE A 357 -26.70 -8.08 -1.44
N LEU A 358 -25.89 -8.72 -0.58
CA LEU A 358 -24.66 -8.12 -0.08
C LEU A 358 -23.74 -7.79 -1.27
N ASP A 359 -23.77 -6.53 -1.68
CA ASP A 359 -22.75 -5.93 -2.51
C ASP A 359 -21.44 -6.11 -1.75
N ILE A 360 -20.54 -6.88 -2.35
CA ILE A 360 -19.22 -7.08 -1.75
C ILE A 360 -18.59 -5.70 -1.64
N PRO A 361 -18.20 -5.27 -0.45
CA PRO A 361 -17.53 -3.99 -0.31
C PRO A 361 -16.26 -4.06 -1.15
N THR A 362 -16.25 -3.31 -2.25
CA THR A 362 -15.03 -3.10 -3.02
C THR A 362 -14.15 -2.16 -2.22
N PHE A 363 -12.86 -2.47 -2.12
CA PHE A 363 -11.94 -1.53 -1.52
C PHE A 363 -11.78 -0.34 -2.45
N SER A 364 -12.59 0.69 -2.20
CA SER A 364 -12.58 1.95 -2.92
C SER A 364 -12.34 3.09 -1.94
N PRO A 365 -11.06 3.48 -1.74
CA PRO A 365 -10.70 4.66 -0.96
C PRO A 365 -11.54 5.86 -1.34
N LEU A 366 -12.33 6.38 -0.38
CA LEU A 366 -13.26 7.50 -0.58
C LEU A 366 -14.27 7.34 -1.73
N GLY A 367 -14.46 6.14 -2.26
CA GLY A 367 -15.29 5.88 -3.45
C GLY A 367 -14.72 6.41 -4.77
N ILE A 368 -13.45 6.84 -4.82
CA ILE A 368 -12.88 7.50 -6.00
C ILE A 368 -12.30 6.49 -6.99
N VAL A 369 -11.52 5.52 -6.49
CA VAL A 369 -10.82 4.52 -7.31
C VAL A 369 -10.99 3.15 -6.66
N THR A 370 -11.23 2.11 -7.47
CA THR A 370 -11.20 0.72 -6.99
C THR A 370 -9.78 0.17 -7.14
N LEU A 371 -9.22 -0.37 -6.05
CA LEU A 371 -7.85 -0.93 -6.07
C LEU A 371 -7.86 -2.36 -6.61
N ASN A 372 -7.81 -2.49 -7.94
CA ASN A 372 -7.79 -3.77 -8.62
C ASN A 372 -6.82 -3.77 -9.82
N ARG A 373 -6.55 -4.94 -10.41
CA ARG A 373 -5.69 -5.04 -11.61
C ARG A 373 -6.17 -4.19 -12.81
N PRO A 374 -7.47 -4.00 -13.06
CA PRO A 374 -7.94 -3.04 -14.06
C PRO A 374 -7.38 -1.61 -13.90
N LEU A 375 -7.16 -1.13 -12.67
CA LEU A 375 -6.47 0.16 -12.44
C LEU A 375 -5.06 0.16 -13.04
N LEU A 376 -4.30 -0.93 -12.84
CA LEU A 376 -2.95 -1.07 -13.39
C LEU A 376 -2.95 -1.09 -14.92
N ALA A 377 -3.91 -1.80 -15.52
CA ALA A 377 -4.08 -1.83 -16.97
C ALA A 377 -4.41 -0.44 -17.53
N THR A 378 -5.27 0.31 -16.83
CA THR A 378 -5.64 1.69 -17.19
C THR A 378 -4.43 2.62 -17.13
N ILE A 379 -3.63 2.55 -16.06
CA ILE A 379 -2.41 3.34 -15.92
C ILE A 379 -1.39 2.96 -17.00
N ALA A 380 -1.17 1.67 -17.24
CA ALA A 380 -0.26 1.20 -18.27
C ALA A 380 -0.68 1.70 -19.67
N GLY A 381 -1.97 1.62 -20.00
CA GLY A 381 -2.52 2.14 -21.25
C GLY A 381 -2.36 3.66 -21.38
N ALA A 382 -2.62 4.42 -20.31
CA ALA A 382 -2.44 5.86 -20.28
C ALA A 382 -0.97 6.26 -20.47
N VAL A 383 -0.04 5.55 -19.81
CA VAL A 383 1.40 5.77 -19.91
C VAL A 383 1.93 5.43 -21.32
N ALA A 384 1.47 4.32 -21.91
CA ALA A 384 1.80 3.96 -23.28
C ALA A 384 1.28 5.01 -24.29
N THR A 385 0.05 5.47 -24.11
CA THR A 385 -0.55 6.53 -24.94
C THR A 385 0.25 7.83 -24.83
N PHE A 386 0.62 8.23 -23.61
CA PHE A 386 1.44 9.40 -23.38
C PHE A 386 2.82 9.30 -24.04
N PHE A 387 3.48 8.13 -23.93
CA PHE A 387 4.73 7.86 -24.62
C PHE A 387 4.59 8.00 -26.14
N LEU A 388 3.55 7.41 -26.73
CA LEU A 388 3.28 7.51 -28.17
C LEU A 388 2.99 8.94 -28.63
N ILE A 389 2.28 9.73 -27.82
CA ILE A 389 2.02 11.14 -28.12
C ILE A 389 3.35 11.92 -28.19
N ILE A 390 4.24 11.72 -27.21
CA ILE A 390 5.55 12.41 -27.20
C ILE A 390 6.37 12.03 -28.44
N THR A 391 6.42 10.74 -28.79
CA THR A 391 7.19 10.29 -29.96
C THR A 391 6.61 10.87 -31.26
N GLN A 392 5.28 10.89 -31.42
CA GLN A 392 4.62 11.47 -32.58
C GLN A 392 4.88 12.97 -32.73
N PHE A 393 4.78 13.75 -31.64
CA PHE A 393 5.09 15.18 -31.69
C PHE A 393 6.53 15.45 -32.12
N ASN A 394 7.48 14.62 -31.67
CA ASN A 394 8.86 14.74 -32.11
C ASN A 394 9.04 14.43 -33.61
N PHE A 395 8.43 13.35 -34.11
CA PHE A 395 8.49 13.03 -35.54
C PHE A 395 7.94 14.15 -36.41
N LYS A 396 6.84 14.78 -35.99
CA LYS A 396 6.25 15.90 -36.72
C LYS A 396 7.20 17.10 -36.78
N LEU A 397 7.79 17.49 -35.64
CA LEU A 397 8.76 18.59 -35.59
C LEU A 397 9.97 18.35 -36.50
N ASN A 398 10.47 17.12 -36.58
CA ASN A 398 11.59 16.76 -37.44
C ASN A 398 11.22 16.63 -38.93
N SER A 399 9.92 16.58 -39.27
CA SER A 399 9.46 16.54 -40.67
C SER A 399 9.19 17.92 -41.28
N GLU A 400 9.06 18.94 -40.43
CA GLU A 400 8.76 20.33 -40.83
C GLU A 400 10.01 21.24 -40.89
N GLY A 401 11.17 20.76 -40.42
CA GLY A 401 12.45 21.46 -40.47
C GLY A 401 13.48 20.69 -41.27
#